data_AF-A0A959XWI7-F1
#
_entry.id   AF-A0A959XWI7-F1
#
_cell.length_a   1.000
_cell.length_b   1.000
_cell.length_c   1.000
_cell.angle_alpha   90.00
_cell.angle_beta   90.00
_cell.angle_gamma   90.00
#
_symmetry.space_group_name_H-M   'P 1'
#
loop_
_entity.id
_entity.type
_entity.pdbx_description
1 polymer ?
#
loop_
_entity_poly.entity_id
_entity_poly.type
_entity_poly.pdbx_seq_one_letter_code
_entity_poly.pdbx_strand_id
1 'polypeptide(L)'
;MLGLIGYEVAGYSPVAIRWGSLAAFPFYAWACWLLVRPFPRLLRWCALLALLWCPFLLDFFALFRGYGISMAGWAWSLYALTRISPGGPVRHWWILTTALFVALFSNLSLLPVALIIGGSAALLAMDERKWRGPSLRRILPFLAFFLLMLAYAIAISLDLRKRDLLYLGTQGGILDTVRSLYHSIWVVEPSTTQMVVVVLPACLALLLATFRLVRTRNLHDPFVLLTGLLFADMAARWAMHVLLGTNYPVGRAALHWIPLYILVLAYACQEAGRKWRAAYVASLGLVIFPAWTIQDINTDRLIGQYELAIPKAFVTKVHALQDSLGRPLLLSGHFKSEWAFQQAAMGLDPIEMREDIALEDLDDVRVLAGSTVAKYGEGFHIVDRNSTGTVLLLLPDDPVQWTPVADTSLTSYEGSDEFIPVPIHTAGNGSGLLMKFKARITAEDRDADIQLVTEVKAPPDNLVRYEGIRFEHWTGLRSGAEVDVACYLPEVRQGQWAQAYVWNVRRSSFRMDDIQLEFLQPKAGTP
;
A
#
# COMPACT_ATOMS: atom_id res chain seq x y z
N MET A 1 1.07 14.17 -2.57
CA MET A 1 1.48 15.31 -3.44
C MET A 1 1.62 14.91 -4.90
N LEU A 2 2.61 14.08 -5.30
CA LEU A 2 2.76 13.75 -6.73
C LEU A 2 1.47 13.17 -7.34
N GLY A 3 0.87 12.13 -6.76
CA GLY A 3 -0.39 11.60 -7.31
C GLY A 3 -1.55 12.57 -7.32
N LEU A 4 -1.59 13.56 -6.41
CA LEU A 4 -2.58 14.63 -6.48
C LEU A 4 -2.36 15.47 -7.74
N ILE A 5 -1.11 15.88 -8.02
CA ILE A 5 -0.78 16.59 -9.27
C ILE A 5 -1.17 15.76 -10.50
N GLY A 6 -0.92 14.46 -10.47
CA GLY A 6 -1.27 13.58 -11.58
C GLY A 6 -2.77 13.46 -11.77
N TYR A 7 -3.52 13.35 -10.67
CA TYR A 7 -4.98 13.39 -10.66
C TYR A 7 -5.52 14.72 -11.23
N GLU A 8 -4.99 15.87 -10.81
CA GLU A 8 -5.44 17.17 -11.33
C GLU A 8 -5.19 17.32 -12.84
N VAL A 9 -4.06 16.81 -13.33
CA VAL A 9 -3.65 16.99 -14.73
C VAL A 9 -4.32 15.98 -15.67
N ALA A 10 -4.51 14.73 -15.23
CA ALA A 10 -4.93 13.62 -16.08
C ALA A 10 -6.18 12.88 -15.58
N GLY A 11 -6.85 13.42 -14.55
CA GLY A 11 -8.10 12.89 -14.00
C GLY A 11 -7.94 11.63 -13.14
N TYR A 12 -9.08 11.02 -12.82
CA TYR A 12 -9.14 9.78 -12.03
C TYR A 12 -8.76 8.57 -12.87
N SER A 13 -7.46 8.34 -13.06
CA SER A 13 -6.96 7.08 -13.62
C SER A 13 -5.87 6.46 -12.74
N PRO A 14 -5.75 5.12 -12.71
CA PRO A 14 -4.70 4.45 -11.94
C PRO A 14 -3.30 4.97 -12.31
N VAL A 15 -3.04 5.18 -13.60
CA VAL A 15 -1.75 5.70 -14.10
C VAL A 15 -1.52 7.14 -13.63
N ALA A 16 -2.54 8.00 -13.74
CA ALA A 16 -2.46 9.39 -13.30
C ALA A 16 -2.18 9.51 -11.81
N ILE A 17 -2.75 8.67 -10.97
CA ILE A 17 -2.50 8.72 -9.52
C ILE A 17 -1.09 8.15 -9.20
N ARG A 18 -0.65 7.12 -9.91
CA ARG A 18 0.62 6.39 -9.66
C ARG A 18 1.85 6.97 -10.37
N TRP A 19 1.69 8.00 -11.19
CA TRP A 19 2.75 8.50 -12.08
C TRP A 19 4.07 8.80 -11.37
N GLY A 20 4.05 9.32 -10.14
CA GLY A 20 5.26 9.63 -9.39
C GLY A 20 6.11 8.39 -9.11
N SER A 21 5.48 7.27 -8.75
CA SER A 21 6.15 5.99 -8.56
C SER A 21 6.64 5.40 -9.89
N LEU A 22 5.82 5.49 -10.95
CA LEU A 22 6.19 5.02 -12.29
C LEU A 22 7.39 5.79 -12.85
N ALA A 23 7.40 7.12 -12.69
CA ALA A 23 8.49 8.00 -13.11
C ALA A 23 9.77 7.75 -12.30
N ALA A 24 9.67 7.28 -11.05
CA ALA A 24 10.83 6.91 -10.25
C ALA A 24 11.57 5.68 -10.78
N PHE A 25 10.91 4.79 -11.52
CA PHE A 25 11.53 3.56 -12.05
C PHE A 25 12.69 3.85 -13.02
N PRO A 26 12.57 4.71 -14.04
CA PRO A 26 13.72 5.12 -14.87
C PRO A 26 14.91 5.67 -14.06
N PHE A 27 14.66 6.49 -13.02
CA PHE A 27 15.72 7.01 -12.17
C PHE A 27 16.39 5.91 -11.35
N TYR A 28 15.61 4.99 -10.79
CA TYR A 28 16.10 3.80 -10.11
C TYR A 28 16.98 2.97 -11.05
N ALA A 29 16.46 2.67 -12.25
CA ALA A 29 17.15 1.84 -13.22
C ALA A 29 18.49 2.43 -13.67
N TRP A 30 18.55 3.75 -13.84
CA TRP A 30 19.79 4.45 -14.13
C TRP A 30 20.80 4.34 -12.97
N ALA A 31 20.37 4.57 -11.73
CA ALA A 31 21.26 4.40 -10.58
C ALA A 31 21.82 2.97 -10.50
N CYS A 32 20.97 1.95 -10.70
CA CYS A 32 21.38 0.56 -10.76
C CYS A 32 22.40 0.31 -11.87
N TRP A 33 22.16 0.83 -13.09
CA TRP A 33 23.14 0.75 -14.18
C TRP A 33 24.50 1.32 -13.80
N LEU A 34 24.53 2.49 -13.16
CA LEU A 34 25.77 3.12 -12.73
C LEU A 34 26.52 2.31 -11.67
N LEU A 35 25.78 1.67 -10.75
CA LEU A 35 26.32 0.81 -9.70
C LEU A 35 26.94 -0.48 -10.26
N VAL A 36 26.32 -1.08 -11.30
CA VAL A 36 26.80 -2.35 -11.89
C VAL A 36 27.76 -2.15 -13.06
N ARG A 37 27.86 -0.95 -13.64
CA ARG A 37 28.74 -0.63 -14.78
C ARG A 37 30.20 -1.10 -14.59
N PRO A 38 30.81 -1.09 -13.40
CA PRO A 38 32.17 -1.58 -13.21
C PRO A 38 32.35 -3.10 -13.41
N PHE A 39 31.27 -3.89 -13.39
CA PHE A 39 31.36 -5.34 -13.51
C PHE A 39 31.66 -5.82 -14.94
N PRO A 40 32.27 -7.01 -15.11
CA PRO A 40 32.36 -7.73 -16.38
C PRO A 40 30.98 -7.95 -17.01
N ARG A 41 30.94 -8.10 -18.33
CA ARG A 41 29.69 -8.10 -19.11
C ARG A 41 28.64 -9.08 -18.57
N LEU A 42 29.00 -10.34 -18.33
CA LEU A 42 28.05 -11.36 -17.85
C LEU A 42 27.45 -10.97 -16.49
N LEU A 43 28.31 -10.74 -15.49
CA LEU A 43 27.91 -10.36 -14.14
C LEU A 43 27.10 -9.05 -14.13
N ARG A 44 27.50 -8.07 -14.94
CA ARG A 44 26.80 -6.79 -15.09
C ARG A 44 25.34 -6.99 -15.49
N TRP A 45 25.09 -7.79 -16.52
CA TRP A 45 23.72 -8.03 -17.00
C TRP A 45 22.93 -8.89 -16.02
N CYS A 46 23.53 -9.92 -15.41
CA CYS A 46 22.84 -10.74 -14.40
C CYS A 46 22.42 -9.89 -13.20
N ALA A 47 23.31 -9.05 -12.67
CA ALA A 47 23.02 -8.16 -11.55
C ALA A 47 22.00 -7.08 -11.93
N LEU A 48 22.12 -6.48 -13.13
CA LEU A 48 21.16 -5.47 -13.59
C LEU A 48 19.75 -6.06 -13.73
N LEU A 49 19.62 -7.22 -14.37
CA LEU A 49 18.33 -7.88 -14.55
C LEU A 49 17.74 -8.27 -13.19
N ALA A 50 18.55 -8.79 -12.25
CA ALA A 50 18.08 -9.09 -10.91
C ALA A 50 17.57 -7.86 -10.15
N LEU A 51 18.25 -6.71 -10.28
CA LEU A 51 17.81 -5.46 -9.66
C LEU A 51 16.53 -4.89 -10.28
N LEU A 52 16.38 -5.00 -11.60
CA LEU A 52 15.25 -4.39 -12.33
C LEU A 52 14.00 -5.28 -12.37
N TRP A 53 14.18 -6.59 -12.36
CA TRP A 53 13.12 -7.59 -12.53
C TRP A 53 12.99 -8.47 -11.29
N CYS A 54 13.32 -7.94 -10.10
CA CYS A 54 12.91 -8.59 -8.87
C CYS A 54 11.40 -8.35 -8.67
N PRO A 55 10.59 -9.42 -8.60
CA PRO A 55 9.12 -9.35 -8.63
C PRO A 55 8.57 -8.40 -7.56
N PHE A 56 8.94 -8.68 -6.30
CA PHE A 56 8.50 -7.90 -5.14
C PHE A 56 8.93 -6.43 -5.20
N LEU A 57 10.10 -6.14 -5.77
CA LEU A 57 10.58 -4.77 -5.91
C LEU A 57 9.84 -4.01 -7.02
N LEU A 58 9.55 -4.68 -8.14
CA LEU A 58 8.86 -4.10 -9.29
C LEU A 58 7.45 -3.65 -8.92
N ASP A 59 6.73 -4.44 -8.13
CA ASP A 59 5.38 -4.13 -7.63
C ASP A 59 5.31 -2.77 -6.91
N PHE A 60 6.36 -2.39 -6.16
CA PHE A 60 6.36 -1.11 -5.44
C PHE A 60 6.50 0.12 -6.33
N PHE A 61 6.94 -0.03 -7.59
CA PHE A 61 6.88 1.05 -8.57
C PHE A 61 5.49 1.19 -9.20
N ALA A 62 4.70 0.12 -9.21
CA ALA A 62 3.31 0.11 -9.70
C ALA A 62 2.29 0.59 -8.64
N LEU A 63 2.70 0.75 -7.38
CA LEU A 63 1.85 1.18 -6.28
C LEU A 63 1.82 2.70 -6.09
N PHE A 64 0.66 3.23 -5.71
CA PHE A 64 0.51 4.62 -5.26
C PHE A 64 1.02 4.79 -3.81
N ARG A 65 2.30 4.50 -3.61
CA ARG A 65 2.99 4.59 -2.32
C ARG A 65 4.40 5.12 -2.54
N GLY A 66 4.99 5.72 -1.52
CA GLY A 66 6.34 6.28 -1.59
C GLY A 66 7.47 5.26 -1.74
N TYR A 67 7.19 3.95 -1.78
CA TYR A 67 8.22 2.91 -1.85
C TYR A 67 9.09 2.99 -3.11
N GLY A 68 8.51 3.05 -4.31
CA GLY A 68 9.28 3.16 -5.56
C GLY A 68 10.16 4.42 -5.62
N ILE A 69 9.60 5.57 -5.23
CA ILE A 69 10.34 6.84 -5.10
C ILE A 69 11.49 6.70 -4.09
N SER A 70 11.21 6.04 -2.96
CA SER A 70 12.22 5.83 -1.92
C SER A 70 13.37 4.95 -2.38
N MET A 71 13.08 3.91 -3.18
CA MET A 71 14.09 3.01 -3.74
C MET A 71 14.95 3.72 -4.78
N ALA A 72 14.37 4.61 -5.60
CA ALA A 72 15.13 5.43 -6.53
C ALA A 72 16.11 6.37 -5.79
N GLY A 73 15.62 7.11 -4.78
CA GLY A 73 16.47 7.97 -3.95
C GLY A 73 17.55 7.18 -3.21
N TRP A 74 17.21 6.01 -2.66
CA TRP A 74 18.15 5.12 -2.01
C TRP A 74 19.24 4.60 -2.97
N ALA A 75 18.90 4.19 -4.20
CA ALA A 75 19.89 3.71 -5.16
C ALA A 75 20.86 4.83 -5.60
N TRP A 76 20.34 6.05 -5.81
CA TRP A 76 21.17 7.22 -6.11
C TRP A 76 22.08 7.63 -4.95
N SER A 77 21.62 7.48 -3.70
CA SER A 77 22.45 7.76 -2.54
C SER A 77 23.60 6.76 -2.41
N LEU A 78 23.36 5.46 -2.69
CA LEU A 78 24.43 4.47 -2.77
C LEU A 78 25.44 4.80 -3.88
N TYR A 79 24.97 5.15 -5.07
CA TYR A 79 25.85 5.55 -6.16
C TYR A 79 26.74 6.72 -5.75
N ALA A 80 26.16 7.78 -5.20
CA ALA A 80 26.89 8.95 -4.74
C ALA A 80 27.90 8.59 -3.64
N LEU A 81 27.50 7.76 -2.66
CA LEU A 81 28.36 7.32 -1.58
C LEU A 81 29.62 6.60 -2.09
N THR A 82 29.49 5.70 -3.07
CA THR A 82 30.65 5.01 -3.68
C THR A 82 31.61 5.93 -4.45
N ARG A 83 31.22 7.19 -4.69
CA ARG A 83 32.01 8.20 -5.40
C ARG A 83 32.51 9.32 -4.49
N ILE A 84 32.11 9.34 -3.23
CA ILE A 84 32.65 10.29 -2.26
C ILE A 84 34.08 9.87 -1.92
N SER A 85 35.00 10.79 -2.19
CA SER A 85 36.42 10.66 -1.86
C SER A 85 36.94 11.98 -1.28
N PRO A 86 37.99 11.95 -0.44
CA PRO A 86 38.61 13.16 0.08
C PRO A 86 39.08 14.08 -1.05
N GLY A 87 38.57 15.31 -1.08
CA GLY A 87 38.86 16.30 -2.13
C GLY A 87 38.17 16.05 -3.47
N GLY A 88 37.24 15.09 -3.55
CA GLY A 88 36.42 14.82 -4.73
C GLY A 88 35.40 15.94 -5.03
N PRO A 89 34.68 15.83 -6.16
CA PRO A 89 33.71 16.84 -6.58
C PRO A 89 32.52 16.93 -5.62
N VAL A 90 32.15 18.16 -5.26
CA VAL A 90 31.02 18.48 -4.35
C VAL A 90 29.67 17.97 -4.90
N ARG A 91 29.56 17.77 -6.22
CA ARG A 91 28.35 17.22 -6.86
C ARG A 91 27.86 15.92 -6.21
N HIS A 92 28.75 15.05 -5.74
CA HIS A 92 28.32 13.78 -5.11
C HIS A 92 27.68 14.00 -3.73
N TRP A 93 28.04 15.07 -3.02
CA TRP A 93 27.36 15.44 -1.79
C TRP A 93 25.94 15.94 -2.04
N TRP A 94 25.73 16.77 -3.08
CA TRP A 94 24.38 17.16 -3.51
C TRP A 94 23.52 15.96 -3.87
N ILE A 95 24.05 15.05 -4.71
CA ILE A 95 23.31 13.85 -5.09
C ILE A 95 22.98 13.01 -3.85
N LEU A 96 23.94 12.79 -2.95
CA LEU A 96 23.72 12.02 -1.73
C LEU A 96 22.63 12.63 -0.86
N THR A 97 22.72 13.91 -0.51
CA THR A 97 21.79 14.52 0.43
C THR A 97 20.39 14.69 -0.15
N THR A 98 20.27 15.11 -1.41
CA THR A 98 18.97 15.21 -2.10
C THR A 98 18.34 13.84 -2.27
N ALA A 99 19.11 12.81 -2.64
CA ALA A 99 18.58 11.47 -2.81
C ALA A 99 18.17 10.82 -1.48
N LEU A 100 18.91 11.06 -0.39
CA LEU A 100 18.50 10.65 0.96
C LEU A 100 17.25 11.39 1.44
N PHE A 101 17.10 12.68 1.14
CA PHE A 101 15.89 13.45 1.43
C PHE A 101 14.67 12.83 0.74
N VAL A 102 14.78 12.59 -0.56
CA VAL A 102 13.72 11.94 -1.34
C VAL A 102 13.42 10.55 -0.79
N ALA A 103 14.45 9.77 -0.46
CA ALA A 103 14.28 8.43 0.09
C ALA A 103 13.54 8.43 1.42
N LEU A 104 14.01 9.24 2.37
CA LEU A 104 13.54 9.27 3.74
C LEU A 104 12.11 9.82 3.86
N PHE A 105 11.80 10.91 3.14
CA PHE A 105 10.45 11.50 3.19
C PHE A 105 9.43 10.78 2.32
N SER A 106 9.87 9.92 1.40
CA SER A 106 8.96 8.99 0.72
C SER A 106 8.68 7.74 1.55
N ASN A 107 9.63 7.33 2.40
CA ASN A 107 9.49 6.15 3.24
C ASN A 107 10.34 6.27 4.53
N LEU A 108 9.67 6.60 5.63
CA LEU A 108 10.32 6.82 6.93
C LEU A 108 11.02 5.57 7.49
N SER A 109 10.66 4.36 7.04
CA SER A 109 11.34 3.11 7.43
C SER A 109 12.81 3.04 7.00
N LEU A 110 13.25 3.96 6.11
CA LEU A 110 14.64 4.12 5.69
C LEU A 110 15.46 5.02 6.64
N LEU A 111 14.89 5.51 7.75
CA LEU A 111 15.62 6.35 8.70
C LEU A 111 16.94 5.72 9.21
N PRO A 112 16.97 4.44 9.65
CA PRO A 112 18.21 3.82 10.12
C PRO A 112 19.27 3.75 9.01
N VAL A 113 18.89 3.29 7.82
CA VAL A 113 19.82 3.20 6.68
C VAL A 113 20.29 4.57 6.20
N ALA A 114 19.44 5.60 6.24
CA ALA A 114 19.82 6.97 5.91
C ALA A 114 20.89 7.50 6.88
N LEU A 115 20.74 7.24 8.19
CA LEU A 115 21.74 7.58 9.20
C LEU A 115 23.07 6.87 8.94
N ILE A 116 23.03 5.58 8.60
CA ILE A 116 24.23 4.79 8.31
C ILE A 116 24.92 5.28 7.02
N ILE A 117 24.17 5.57 5.94
CA ILE A 117 24.72 6.10 4.69
C ILE A 117 25.36 7.47 4.91
N GLY A 118 24.66 8.39 5.58
CA GLY A 118 25.19 9.72 5.86
C GLY A 118 26.38 9.71 6.83
N GLY A 119 26.33 8.86 7.85
CA GLY A 119 27.45 8.62 8.76
C GLY A 119 28.65 8.03 8.02
N SER A 120 28.43 7.05 7.15
CA SER A 120 29.49 6.49 6.29
C SER A 120 30.10 7.55 5.37
N ALA A 121 29.28 8.40 4.75
CA ALA A 121 29.77 9.50 3.93
C ALA A 121 30.64 10.48 4.74
N ALA A 122 30.21 10.83 5.97
CA ALA A 122 30.98 11.68 6.86
C ALA A 122 32.32 11.02 7.24
N LEU A 123 32.32 9.74 7.61
CA LEU A 123 33.54 8.98 7.93
C LEU A 123 34.51 8.92 6.73
N LEU A 124 34.00 8.65 5.53
CA LEU A 124 34.81 8.65 4.30
C LEU A 124 35.35 10.04 3.95
N ALA A 125 34.72 11.11 4.44
CA ALA A 125 35.23 12.48 4.30
C ALA A 125 36.31 12.83 5.34
N MET A 126 36.40 12.07 6.43
CA MET A 126 37.26 12.34 7.59
C MET A 126 38.69 11.81 7.45
N ASP A 127 39.07 11.19 6.34
CA ASP A 127 40.39 10.59 6.17
C ASP A 127 41.55 11.59 6.43
N GLU A 128 42.51 11.14 7.25
CA GLU A 128 43.14 11.92 8.33
C GLU A 128 44.10 13.04 7.90
N ARG A 129 44.55 13.07 6.64
CA ARG A 129 45.64 13.98 6.22
C ARG A 129 45.21 15.36 5.74
N LYS A 130 43.90 15.64 5.60
CA LYS A 130 43.42 16.85 4.89
C LYS A 130 42.35 17.68 5.63
N TRP A 131 42.04 17.37 6.89
CA TRP A 131 40.95 18.02 7.62
C TRP A 131 41.16 19.52 7.94
N ARG A 132 42.40 19.99 7.92
CA ARG A 132 42.72 21.43 8.08
C ARG A 132 42.56 22.26 6.80
N GLY A 133 42.03 21.67 5.72
CA GLY A 133 41.87 22.32 4.42
C GLY A 133 40.48 22.91 4.13
N PRO A 134 40.31 23.62 3.00
CA PRO A 134 39.03 24.19 2.54
C PRO A 134 37.94 23.15 2.20
N SER A 135 38.18 21.85 2.41
CA SER A 135 37.23 20.77 2.13
C SER A 135 36.07 20.71 3.13
N LEU A 136 36.30 20.93 4.44
CA LEU A 136 35.24 20.84 5.44
C LEU A 136 34.20 21.95 5.25
N ARG A 137 34.65 23.19 4.97
CA ARG A 137 33.74 24.31 4.66
C ARG A 137 32.86 24.03 3.44
N ARG A 138 33.34 23.25 2.48
CA ARG A 138 32.55 22.82 1.32
C ARG A 138 31.53 21.76 1.70
N ILE A 139 31.79 20.90 2.69
CA ILE A 139 30.89 19.80 3.09
C ILE A 139 29.85 20.25 4.14
N LEU A 140 30.18 21.26 4.94
CA LEU A 140 29.36 21.75 6.04
C LEU A 140 27.87 22.04 5.70
N PRO A 141 27.52 22.72 4.59
CA PRO A 141 26.11 22.95 4.27
C PRO A 141 25.34 21.65 4.03
N PHE A 142 25.99 20.62 3.48
CA PHE A 142 25.39 19.30 3.27
C PHE A 142 25.16 18.56 4.56
N LEU A 143 26.15 18.61 5.45
CA LEU A 143 26.03 18.00 6.77
C LEU A 143 24.94 18.69 7.59
N ALA A 144 24.88 20.04 7.55
CA ALA A 144 23.83 20.80 8.21
C ALA A 144 22.43 20.46 7.67
N PHE A 145 22.28 20.40 6.35
CA PHE A 145 21.01 20.00 5.72
C PHE A 145 20.63 18.56 6.06
N PHE A 146 21.59 17.63 6.04
CA PHE A 146 21.38 16.23 6.40
C PHE A 146 20.97 16.08 7.87
N LEU A 147 21.62 16.79 8.79
CA LEU A 147 21.28 16.77 10.21
C LEU A 147 19.90 17.38 10.48
N LEU A 148 19.56 18.48 9.81
CA LEU A 148 18.23 19.09 9.89
C LEU A 148 17.14 18.12 9.41
N MET A 149 17.38 17.48 8.26
CA MET A 149 16.51 16.44 7.71
C MET A 149 16.32 15.28 8.70
N LEU A 150 17.40 14.75 9.28
CA LEU A 150 17.34 13.67 10.26
C LEU A 150 16.59 14.09 11.52
N ALA A 151 16.87 15.27 12.05
CA ALA A 151 16.19 15.78 13.24
C ALA A 151 14.68 15.85 13.03
N TYR A 152 14.23 16.34 11.87
CA TYR A 152 12.81 16.39 11.53
C TYR A 152 12.19 15.00 11.35
N ALA A 153 12.88 14.07 10.66
CA ALA A 153 12.40 12.69 10.49
C ALA A 153 12.33 11.91 11.81
N ILE A 154 13.29 12.13 12.72
CA ILE A 154 13.28 11.56 14.08
C ILE A 154 12.10 12.12 14.87
N ALA A 155 11.84 13.43 14.80
CA ALA A 155 10.70 14.04 15.48
C ALA A 155 9.36 13.44 15.03
N ILE A 156 9.17 13.26 13.71
CA ILE A 156 7.99 12.58 13.15
C ILE A 156 7.92 11.12 13.64
N SER A 157 9.03 10.39 13.60
CA SER A 157 9.07 8.98 14.02
C SER A 157 8.68 8.83 15.50
N LEU A 158 9.14 9.73 16.35
CA LEU A 158 8.79 9.75 17.78
C LEU A 158 7.32 10.11 18.00
N ASP A 159 6.75 11.02 17.21
CA ASP A 159 5.31 11.33 17.27
C ASP A 159 4.45 10.13 16.84
N LEU A 160 4.81 9.46 15.74
CA LEU A 160 4.15 8.24 15.28
C LEU A 160 4.24 7.12 16.30
N ARG A 161 5.39 6.99 16.98
CA ARG A 161 5.56 6.04 18.08
C ARG A 161 4.60 6.33 19.23
N LYS A 162 4.45 7.59 19.65
CA LYS A 162 3.54 7.98 20.75
C LYS A 162 2.08 7.66 20.45
N ARG A 163 1.71 7.55 19.17
CA ARG A 163 0.37 7.20 18.69
C ARG A 163 0.21 5.70 18.39
N ASP A 164 1.21 4.89 18.75
CA ASP A 164 1.29 3.46 18.46
C ASP A 164 1.14 3.11 16.96
N LEU A 165 1.51 4.04 16.06
CA LEU A 165 1.40 3.83 14.60
C LEU A 165 2.61 3.07 14.01
N LEU A 166 3.59 2.70 14.83
CA LEU A 166 4.79 1.94 14.42
C LEU A 166 4.69 0.44 14.76
N TYR A 167 3.49 -0.13 14.67
CA TYR A 167 3.23 -1.53 15.04
C TYR A 167 3.67 -2.56 13.99
N LEU A 168 3.92 -2.16 12.74
CA LEU A 168 4.24 -3.09 11.67
C LEU A 168 5.63 -3.73 11.86
N GLY A 169 5.68 -5.03 12.14
CA GLY A 169 6.93 -5.77 12.31
C GLY A 169 6.74 -7.13 12.99
N THR A 170 7.85 -7.79 13.31
CA THR A 170 7.89 -9.04 14.08
C THR A 170 8.82 -8.90 15.29
N GLN A 171 8.59 -9.72 16.30
CA GLN A 171 9.45 -9.86 17.48
C GLN A 171 10.47 -11.01 17.32
N GLY A 172 10.30 -11.90 16.33
CA GLY A 172 11.11 -13.12 16.19
C GLY A 172 12.52 -12.94 15.61
N GLY A 173 13.01 -11.71 15.51
CA GLY A 173 14.41 -11.43 15.15
C GLY A 173 14.66 -11.16 13.67
N ILE A 174 15.95 -10.96 13.34
CA ILE A 174 16.42 -10.65 11.97
C ILE A 174 16.09 -11.78 10.99
N LEU A 175 16.15 -13.04 11.42
CA LEU A 175 15.87 -14.18 10.54
C LEU A 175 14.42 -14.19 10.08
N ASP A 176 13.48 -13.70 10.90
CA ASP A 176 12.09 -13.54 10.49
C ASP A 176 11.91 -12.41 9.48
N THR A 177 12.72 -11.34 9.55
CA THR A 177 12.78 -10.34 8.46
C THR A 177 13.24 -10.99 7.15
N VAL A 178 14.30 -11.80 7.18
CA VAL A 178 14.80 -12.50 5.98
C VAL A 178 13.77 -13.50 5.45
N ARG A 179 13.11 -14.26 6.34
CA ARG A 179 12.00 -15.17 6.00
C ARG A 179 10.85 -14.41 5.34
N SER A 180 10.46 -13.28 5.92
CA SER A 180 9.38 -12.44 5.37
C SER A 180 9.73 -11.88 4.00
N LEU A 181 10.96 -11.43 3.77
CA LEU A 181 11.42 -11.00 2.45
C LEU A 181 11.45 -12.16 1.44
N TYR A 182 11.89 -13.34 1.85
CA TYR A 182 11.85 -14.54 1.01
C TYR A 182 10.42 -14.86 0.59
N HIS A 183 9.51 -14.95 1.57
CA HIS A 183 8.09 -15.19 1.31
C HIS A 183 7.51 -14.12 0.39
N SER A 184 7.88 -12.85 0.57
CA SER A 184 7.40 -11.76 -0.29
C SER A 184 7.87 -11.84 -1.75
N ILE A 185 9.06 -12.42 -2.00
CA ILE A 185 9.62 -12.58 -3.36
C ILE A 185 9.05 -13.82 -4.04
N TRP A 186 8.93 -14.93 -3.30
CA TRP A 186 8.64 -16.25 -3.85
C TRP A 186 7.21 -16.73 -3.59
N VAL A 187 6.43 -16.02 -2.75
CA VAL A 187 5.08 -16.41 -2.28
C VAL A 187 5.05 -17.81 -1.67
N VAL A 188 6.18 -18.23 -1.08
CA VAL A 188 6.37 -19.56 -0.49
C VAL A 188 7.12 -19.39 0.83
N GLU A 189 6.66 -20.10 1.87
CA GLU A 189 7.38 -20.18 3.14
C GLU A 189 8.71 -20.92 2.96
N PRO A 190 9.86 -20.30 3.30
CA PRO A 190 11.14 -20.95 3.09
C PRO A 190 11.35 -22.08 4.09
N SER A 191 11.77 -23.23 3.56
CA SER A 191 12.41 -24.28 4.33
C SER A 191 13.75 -23.81 4.93
N THR A 192 14.24 -24.51 5.95
CA THR A 192 15.55 -24.24 6.55
C THR A 192 16.68 -24.26 5.51
N THR A 193 16.63 -25.18 4.55
CA THR A 193 17.63 -25.28 3.47
C THR A 193 17.63 -24.03 2.59
N GLN A 194 16.45 -23.53 2.21
CA GLN A 194 16.34 -22.28 1.43
C GLN A 194 16.86 -21.08 2.22
N MET A 195 16.59 -21.01 3.52
CA MET A 195 17.17 -19.95 4.38
C MET A 195 18.70 -20.01 4.41
N VAL A 196 19.30 -21.20 4.51
CA VAL A 196 20.76 -21.36 4.44
C VAL A 196 21.30 -20.89 3.10
N VAL A 197 20.64 -21.22 1.99
CA VAL A 197 21.03 -20.77 0.64
C VAL A 197 21.03 -19.25 0.51
N VAL A 198 20.13 -18.54 1.21
CA VAL A 198 20.09 -17.07 1.21
C VAL A 198 21.12 -16.46 2.15
N VAL A 199 21.25 -16.98 3.37
CA VAL A 199 22.09 -16.38 4.43
C VAL A 199 23.58 -16.67 4.21
N LEU A 200 23.94 -17.89 3.81
CA LEU A 200 25.33 -18.31 3.67
C LEU A 200 26.13 -17.44 2.70
N PRO A 201 25.62 -17.08 1.49
CA PRO A 201 26.32 -16.17 0.59
C PRO A 201 26.55 -14.77 1.17
N ALA A 202 25.60 -14.23 1.95
CA ALA A 202 25.79 -12.94 2.62
C ALA A 202 26.90 -13.01 3.69
N CYS A 203 26.92 -14.09 4.49
CA CYS A 203 27.99 -14.31 5.45
C CYS A 203 29.36 -14.47 4.78
N LEU A 204 29.43 -15.21 3.67
CA LEU A 204 30.66 -15.34 2.89
C LEU A 204 31.12 -13.99 2.31
N ALA A 205 30.17 -13.19 1.80
CA ALA A 205 30.47 -11.84 1.33
C ALA A 205 31.03 -10.96 2.46
N LEU A 206 30.48 -11.04 3.68
CA LEU A 206 31.01 -10.34 4.84
C LEU A 206 32.45 -10.75 5.15
N LEU A 207 32.75 -12.05 5.16
CA LEU A 207 34.09 -12.56 5.41
C LEU A 207 35.09 -12.05 4.34
N LEU A 208 34.70 -12.10 3.07
CA LEU A 208 35.53 -11.60 1.96
C LEU A 208 35.73 -10.08 2.04
N ALA A 209 34.69 -9.32 2.35
CA ALA A 209 34.76 -7.88 2.52
C ALA A 209 35.67 -7.50 3.70
N THR A 210 35.57 -8.23 4.81
CA THR A 210 36.40 -8.03 6.01
C THR A 210 37.86 -8.35 5.71
N PHE A 211 38.14 -9.49 5.07
CA PHE A 211 39.48 -9.86 4.65
C PHE A 211 40.08 -8.79 3.72
N ARG A 212 39.28 -8.29 2.77
CA ARG A 212 39.69 -7.22 1.87
C ARG A 212 39.99 -5.93 2.62
N LEU A 213 39.12 -5.50 3.52
CA LEU A 213 39.32 -4.31 4.35
C LEU A 213 40.60 -4.42 5.18
N VAL A 214 40.84 -5.55 5.83
CA VAL A 214 42.07 -5.78 6.62
C VAL A 214 43.31 -5.69 5.74
N ARG A 215 43.27 -6.27 4.54
CA ARG A 215 44.40 -6.33 3.61
C ARG A 215 44.69 -4.99 2.91
N THR A 216 43.66 -4.29 2.44
CA THR A 216 43.82 -3.05 1.65
C THR A 216 43.72 -1.79 2.49
N ARG A 217 43.15 -1.88 3.71
CA ARG A 217 42.80 -0.73 4.57
C ARG A 217 41.94 0.32 3.85
N ASN A 218 41.23 -0.08 2.80
CA ASN A 218 40.48 0.84 1.94
C ASN A 218 38.98 0.76 2.20
N LEU A 219 38.46 1.68 3.02
CA LEU A 219 37.01 1.82 3.28
C LEU A 219 36.24 2.38 2.07
N HIS A 220 36.91 3.02 1.10
CA HIS A 220 36.28 3.48 -0.14
C HIS A 220 36.01 2.36 -1.15
N ASP A 221 36.46 1.13 -0.87
CA ASP A 221 36.16 0.01 -1.75
C ASP A 221 34.65 -0.27 -1.77
N PRO A 222 33.97 -0.19 -2.94
CA PRO A 222 32.51 -0.33 -3.00
C PRO A 222 32.00 -1.65 -2.44
N PHE A 223 32.77 -2.76 -2.55
CA PHE A 223 32.36 -4.04 -1.99
C PHE A 223 32.35 -3.99 -0.46
N VAL A 224 33.42 -3.45 0.14
CA VAL A 224 33.52 -3.28 1.59
C VAL A 224 32.42 -2.37 2.10
N LEU A 225 32.19 -1.25 1.43
CA LEU A 225 31.21 -0.25 1.81
C LEU A 225 29.78 -0.80 1.77
N LEU A 226 29.35 -1.37 0.64
CA LEU A 226 27.98 -1.89 0.50
C LEU A 226 27.72 -3.09 1.42
N THR A 227 28.72 -3.96 1.62
CA THR A 227 28.61 -5.07 2.58
C THR A 227 28.51 -4.54 4.00
N GLY A 228 29.37 -3.58 4.37
CA GLY A 228 29.31 -2.91 5.67
C GLY A 228 27.96 -2.24 5.92
N LEU A 229 27.39 -1.57 4.92
CA LEU A 229 26.06 -0.97 5.02
C LEU A 229 24.95 -2.00 5.31
N LEU A 230 24.96 -3.15 4.64
CA LEU A 230 23.95 -4.20 4.85
C LEU A 230 23.97 -4.67 6.31
N PHE A 231 25.15 -5.05 6.81
CA PHE A 231 25.29 -5.57 8.17
C PHE A 231 25.16 -4.47 9.23
N ALA A 232 25.55 -3.24 8.94
CA ALA A 232 25.30 -2.10 9.82
C ALA A 232 23.81 -1.81 9.97
N ASP A 233 23.01 -1.91 8.90
CA ASP A 233 21.55 -1.72 8.99
C ASP A 233 20.88 -2.85 9.78
N MET A 234 21.32 -4.10 9.59
CA MET A 234 20.88 -5.24 10.39
C MET A 234 21.22 -5.04 11.88
N ALA A 235 22.45 -4.64 12.19
CA ALA A 235 22.90 -4.37 13.55
C ALA A 235 22.15 -3.18 14.18
N ALA A 236 21.91 -2.10 13.42
CA ALA A 236 21.16 -0.95 13.90
C ALA A 236 19.71 -1.32 14.24
N ARG A 237 19.05 -2.14 13.42
CA ARG A 237 17.68 -2.62 13.70
C ARG A 237 17.64 -3.56 14.90
N TRP A 238 18.62 -4.43 15.06
CA TRP A 238 18.79 -5.23 16.28
C TRP A 238 18.99 -4.33 17.52
N ALA A 239 19.86 -3.33 17.44
CA ALA A 239 20.09 -2.39 18.53
C ALA A 239 18.82 -1.58 18.86
N MET A 240 18.08 -1.10 17.85
CA MET A 240 16.80 -0.44 18.07
C MET A 240 15.76 -1.35 18.71
N HIS A 241 15.75 -2.64 18.37
CA HIS A 241 14.88 -3.61 19.02
C HIS A 241 15.25 -3.77 20.50
N VAL A 242 16.53 -4.04 20.80
CA VAL A 242 17.01 -4.25 22.18
C VAL A 242 16.87 -2.99 23.05
N LEU A 243 17.23 -1.82 22.50
CA LEU A 243 17.29 -0.56 23.25
C LEU A 243 15.93 0.15 23.33
N LEU A 244 15.11 0.06 22.27
CA LEU A 244 13.86 0.82 22.16
C LEU A 244 12.60 -0.05 22.15
N GLY A 245 12.73 -1.38 22.13
CA GLY A 245 11.59 -2.31 22.04
C GLY A 245 10.88 -2.28 20.68
N THR A 246 11.52 -1.77 19.64
CA THR A 246 10.91 -1.68 18.31
C THR A 246 10.84 -3.05 17.61
N ASN A 247 9.80 -3.28 16.81
CA ASN A 247 9.69 -4.51 16.03
C ASN A 247 10.76 -4.57 14.92
N TYR A 248 11.19 -5.78 14.57
CA TYR A 248 11.98 -6.00 13.35
C TYR A 248 11.09 -5.75 12.12
N PRO A 249 11.64 -5.15 11.06
CA PRO A 249 10.86 -4.89 9.85
C PRO A 249 10.43 -6.21 9.20
N VAL A 250 9.25 -6.20 8.58
CA VAL A 250 8.75 -7.31 7.75
C VAL A 250 8.24 -6.79 6.42
N GLY A 251 8.28 -7.64 5.40
CA GLY A 251 7.89 -7.33 4.03
C GLY A 251 8.47 -6.00 3.54
N ARG A 252 7.58 -5.07 3.19
CA ARG A 252 7.91 -3.76 2.60
C ARG A 252 8.78 -2.85 3.46
N ALA A 253 8.84 -3.05 4.78
CA ALA A 253 9.68 -2.23 5.67
C ALA A 253 11.18 -2.58 5.58
N ALA A 254 11.53 -3.73 5.00
CA ALA A 254 12.90 -4.16 4.75
C ALA A 254 13.24 -4.25 3.25
N LEU A 255 12.42 -3.61 2.40
CA LEU A 255 12.52 -3.72 0.94
C LEU A 255 13.92 -3.40 0.39
N HIS A 256 14.62 -2.42 0.98
CA HIS A 256 15.96 -2.01 0.55
C HIS A 256 17.04 -3.08 0.76
N TRP A 257 16.80 -4.09 1.61
CA TRP A 257 17.73 -5.19 1.79
C TRP A 257 17.88 -6.03 0.53
N ILE A 258 16.83 -6.15 -0.28
CA ILE A 258 16.85 -6.97 -1.50
C ILE A 258 17.86 -6.42 -2.52
N PRO A 259 17.75 -5.17 -3.01
CA PRO A 259 18.73 -4.65 -3.96
C PRO A 259 20.13 -4.55 -3.35
N LEU A 260 20.26 -4.28 -2.04
CA LEU A 260 21.56 -4.26 -1.38
C LEU A 260 22.21 -5.65 -1.36
N TYR A 261 21.43 -6.68 -1.03
CA TYR A 261 21.85 -8.08 -1.05
C TYR A 261 22.30 -8.50 -2.46
N ILE A 262 21.51 -8.19 -3.50
CA ILE A 262 21.87 -8.47 -4.90
C ILE A 262 23.21 -7.81 -5.27
N LEU A 263 23.42 -6.54 -4.89
CA LEU A 263 24.68 -5.84 -5.13
C LEU A 263 25.85 -6.49 -4.39
N VAL A 264 25.67 -6.84 -3.11
CA VAL A 264 26.69 -7.51 -2.28
C VAL A 264 27.09 -8.87 -2.90
N LEU A 265 26.12 -9.67 -3.34
CA LEU A 265 26.39 -10.93 -4.05
C LEU A 265 27.14 -10.71 -5.36
N ALA A 266 26.74 -9.69 -6.13
CA ALA A 266 27.42 -9.38 -7.39
C ALA A 266 28.88 -8.99 -7.16
N TYR A 267 29.16 -8.14 -6.16
CA TYR A 267 30.54 -7.80 -5.78
C TYR A 267 31.31 -9.01 -5.22
N ALA A 268 30.69 -9.89 -4.45
CA ALA A 268 31.34 -11.12 -3.99
C ALA A 268 31.75 -12.02 -5.16
N CYS A 269 30.87 -12.18 -6.17
CA CYS A 269 31.17 -12.89 -7.41
C CYS A 269 32.29 -12.19 -8.19
N GLN A 270 32.31 -10.86 -8.22
CA GLN A 270 33.37 -10.08 -8.87
C GLN A 270 34.74 -10.35 -8.23
N GLU A 271 34.81 -10.33 -6.90
CA GLU A 271 36.06 -10.55 -6.17
C GLU A 271 36.56 -11.98 -6.28
N ALA A 272 35.68 -12.97 -6.11
CA ALA A 272 36.03 -14.37 -6.31
C ALA A 272 36.42 -14.65 -7.78
N GLY A 273 35.73 -14.01 -8.73
CA GLY A 273 35.94 -14.12 -10.17
C GLY A 273 37.34 -13.77 -10.65
N ARG A 274 38.03 -12.88 -9.92
CA ARG A 274 39.44 -12.53 -10.19
C ARG A 274 40.38 -13.71 -10.05
N LYS A 275 40.06 -14.67 -9.16
CA LYS A 275 40.83 -15.90 -8.93
C LYS A 275 40.21 -17.10 -9.65
N TRP A 276 38.88 -17.21 -9.64
CA TRP A 276 38.13 -18.35 -10.15
C TRP A 276 37.07 -17.93 -11.14
N ARG A 277 37.29 -18.16 -12.44
CA ARG A 277 36.31 -17.82 -13.50
C ARG A 277 34.92 -18.41 -13.25
N ALA A 278 34.83 -19.56 -12.59
CA ALA A 278 33.56 -20.18 -12.19
C ALA A 278 32.68 -19.26 -11.32
N ALA A 279 33.25 -18.33 -10.54
CA ALA A 279 32.48 -17.38 -9.76
C ALA A 279 31.73 -16.35 -10.63
N TYR A 280 32.23 -16.03 -11.84
CA TYR A 280 31.44 -15.27 -12.80
C TYR A 280 30.26 -16.07 -13.34
N VAL A 281 30.43 -17.37 -13.54
CA VAL A 281 29.33 -18.27 -13.96
C VAL A 281 28.30 -18.42 -12.84
N ALA A 282 28.71 -18.46 -11.57
CA ALA A 282 27.81 -18.48 -10.43
C ALA A 282 26.85 -17.27 -10.39
N SER A 283 27.22 -16.14 -11.03
CA SER A 283 26.32 -14.98 -11.16
C SER A 283 25.07 -15.25 -12.00
N LEU A 284 25.04 -16.33 -12.80
CA LEU A 284 23.82 -16.81 -13.46
C LEU A 284 22.71 -17.15 -12.46
N GLY A 285 23.05 -17.48 -11.20
CA GLY A 285 22.07 -17.67 -10.14
C GLY A 285 21.22 -16.43 -9.88
N LEU A 286 21.72 -15.21 -10.18
CA LEU A 286 20.94 -13.97 -10.06
C LEU A 286 19.82 -13.88 -11.10
N VAL A 287 19.88 -14.66 -12.18
CA VAL A 287 18.82 -14.71 -13.21
C VAL A 287 17.54 -15.39 -12.67
N ILE A 288 17.58 -15.98 -11.48
CA ILE A 288 16.39 -16.53 -10.82
C ILE A 288 15.31 -15.46 -10.58
N PHE A 289 15.71 -14.21 -10.28
CA PHE A 289 14.77 -13.10 -10.07
C PHE A 289 13.96 -12.75 -11.33
N PRO A 290 14.59 -12.41 -12.49
CA PRO A 290 13.84 -12.18 -13.71
C PRO A 290 13.09 -13.43 -14.20
N ALA A 291 13.65 -14.63 -14.04
CA ALA A 291 12.97 -15.86 -14.42
C ALA A 291 11.64 -16.03 -13.66
N TRP A 292 11.65 -15.76 -12.35
CA TRP A 292 10.43 -15.78 -11.54
C TRP A 292 9.43 -14.73 -11.96
N THR A 293 9.87 -13.48 -12.18
CA THR A 293 9.01 -12.40 -12.67
C THR A 293 8.37 -12.72 -14.02
N ILE A 294 9.09 -13.39 -14.92
CA ILE A 294 8.53 -13.83 -16.21
C ILE A 294 7.51 -14.96 -16.01
N GLN A 295 7.78 -15.88 -15.09
CA GLN A 295 6.90 -17.01 -14.81
C GLN A 295 5.59 -16.57 -14.14
N ASP A 296 5.64 -15.59 -13.24
CA ASP A 296 4.47 -15.04 -12.53
C ASP A 296 4.05 -13.67 -13.09
N ILE A 297 4.37 -13.38 -14.35
CA ILE A 297 3.99 -12.12 -14.97
C ILE A 297 2.46 -11.99 -14.97
N ASN A 298 1.97 -10.98 -14.29
CA ASN A 298 0.54 -10.72 -14.21
C ASN A 298 0.27 -9.22 -14.22
N THR A 299 -0.76 -8.82 -14.96
CA THR A 299 -1.19 -7.41 -15.05
C THR A 299 -2.28 -7.06 -14.05
N ASP A 300 -2.88 -8.07 -13.44
CA ASP A 300 -4.15 -7.92 -12.72
C ASP A 300 -4.00 -7.98 -11.19
N ARG A 301 -2.81 -8.28 -10.68
CA ARG A 301 -2.56 -8.55 -9.24
C ARG A 301 -1.14 -8.18 -8.84
N LEU A 302 -0.97 -7.90 -7.56
CA LEU A 302 0.34 -7.76 -6.92
C LEU A 302 0.73 -9.09 -6.29
N ILE A 303 2.03 -9.42 -6.35
CA ILE A 303 2.57 -10.73 -5.92
C ILE A 303 2.36 -10.93 -4.42
N GLY A 304 2.48 -9.88 -3.62
CA GLY A 304 2.28 -9.91 -2.17
C GLY A 304 0.87 -9.53 -1.68
N GLN A 305 -0.07 -9.21 -2.58
CA GLN A 305 -1.43 -8.77 -2.21
C GLN A 305 -2.48 -9.33 -3.18
N TYR A 306 -2.40 -10.63 -3.47
CA TYR A 306 -3.36 -11.31 -4.35
C TYR A 306 -4.80 -11.24 -3.84
N GLU A 307 -4.99 -10.98 -2.53
CA GLU A 307 -6.29 -10.94 -1.88
C GLU A 307 -7.10 -9.68 -2.23
N LEU A 308 -6.49 -8.61 -2.74
CA LEU A 308 -7.15 -7.30 -2.85
C LEU A 308 -7.64 -6.95 -4.26
N ALA A 309 -7.31 -7.74 -5.28
CA ALA A 309 -7.67 -7.39 -6.66
C ALA A 309 -9.10 -7.86 -7.00
N ILE A 310 -10.03 -6.90 -7.12
CA ILE A 310 -11.39 -7.15 -7.62
C ILE A 310 -11.36 -7.18 -9.15
N PRO A 311 -11.75 -8.31 -9.79
CA PRO A 311 -11.82 -8.38 -11.24
C PRO A 311 -12.84 -7.40 -11.83
N LYS A 312 -12.52 -6.78 -12.97
CA LYS A 312 -13.48 -5.96 -13.75
C LYS A 312 -14.79 -6.70 -14.07
N ALA A 313 -14.69 -8.02 -14.26
CA ALA A 313 -15.83 -8.88 -14.50
C ALA A 313 -16.83 -8.87 -13.33
N PHE A 314 -16.35 -8.75 -12.08
CA PHE A 314 -17.23 -8.69 -10.91
C PHE A 314 -18.05 -7.42 -10.95
N VAL A 315 -17.39 -6.27 -11.13
CA VAL A 315 -18.07 -4.97 -11.23
C VAL A 315 -19.10 -4.97 -12.35
N THR A 316 -18.73 -5.48 -13.53
CA THR A 316 -19.64 -5.56 -14.68
C THR A 316 -20.87 -6.43 -14.38
N LYS A 317 -20.69 -7.59 -13.73
CA LYS A 317 -21.78 -8.49 -13.37
C LYS A 317 -22.72 -7.88 -12.33
N VAL A 318 -22.17 -7.20 -11.33
CA VAL A 318 -22.98 -6.56 -10.28
C VAL A 318 -23.79 -5.38 -10.84
N HIS A 319 -23.19 -4.56 -11.72
CA HIS A 319 -23.92 -3.52 -12.43
C HIS A 319 -25.04 -4.08 -13.31
N ALA A 320 -24.75 -5.14 -14.09
CA ALA A 320 -25.78 -5.80 -14.91
C ALA A 320 -26.92 -6.39 -14.05
N LEU A 321 -26.60 -6.90 -12.86
CA LEU A 321 -27.60 -7.36 -11.90
C LEU A 321 -28.46 -6.19 -11.39
N GLN A 322 -27.84 -5.06 -11.03
CA GLN A 322 -28.54 -3.86 -10.60
C GLN A 322 -29.55 -3.38 -11.66
N ASP A 323 -29.10 -3.31 -12.91
CA ASP A 323 -29.94 -2.94 -14.05
C ASP A 323 -31.12 -3.92 -14.22
N SER A 324 -30.87 -5.22 -14.05
CA SER A 324 -31.90 -6.25 -14.19
C SER A 324 -32.96 -6.20 -13.09
N LEU A 325 -32.59 -5.77 -11.88
CA LEU A 325 -33.51 -5.61 -10.76
C LEU A 325 -34.27 -4.27 -10.80
N GLY A 326 -33.77 -3.28 -11.54
CA GLY A 326 -34.38 -1.96 -11.64
C GLY A 326 -34.36 -1.17 -10.32
N ARG A 327 -33.44 -1.49 -9.41
CA ARG A 327 -33.24 -0.80 -8.13
C ARG A 327 -31.77 -0.91 -7.70
N PRO A 328 -31.27 -0.02 -6.82
CA PRO A 328 -29.95 -0.19 -6.23
C PRO A 328 -29.83 -1.51 -5.46
N LEU A 329 -28.65 -2.12 -5.54
CA LEU A 329 -28.36 -3.41 -4.89
C LEU A 329 -27.87 -3.24 -3.45
N LEU A 330 -28.18 -4.22 -2.62
CA LEU A 330 -27.47 -4.45 -1.36
C LEU A 330 -26.22 -5.27 -1.64
N LEU A 331 -25.06 -4.60 -1.59
CA LEU A 331 -23.76 -5.21 -1.80
C LEU A 331 -22.97 -5.20 -0.48
N SER A 332 -22.48 -6.36 -0.04
CA SER A 332 -21.57 -6.46 1.09
C SER A 332 -20.26 -7.17 0.72
N GLY A 333 -19.17 -6.87 1.44
CA GLY A 333 -17.87 -7.44 1.12
C GLY A 333 -16.72 -6.86 1.91
N HIS A 334 -15.53 -7.45 1.75
CA HIS A 334 -14.32 -7.07 2.49
C HIS A 334 -13.45 -6.03 1.75
N PHE A 335 -13.90 -5.53 0.60
CA PHE A 335 -13.06 -4.84 -0.37
C PHE A 335 -13.66 -3.49 -0.80
N LYS A 336 -14.26 -2.75 0.15
CA LYS A 336 -15.01 -1.53 -0.15
C LYS A 336 -14.19 -0.49 -0.92
N SER A 337 -12.96 -0.24 -0.47
CA SER A 337 -12.08 0.74 -1.08
C SER A 337 -11.65 0.33 -2.49
N GLU A 338 -11.29 -0.93 -2.68
CA GLU A 338 -10.91 -1.50 -3.98
C GLU A 338 -12.09 -1.54 -4.95
N TRP A 339 -13.29 -1.81 -4.43
CA TRP A 339 -14.54 -1.79 -5.18
C TRP A 339 -14.88 -0.39 -5.70
N ALA A 340 -14.91 0.60 -4.81
CA ALA A 340 -15.15 2.00 -5.17
C ALA A 340 -14.13 2.49 -6.20
N PHE A 341 -12.84 2.20 -6.00
CA PHE A 341 -11.79 2.54 -6.94
C PHE A 341 -11.99 1.89 -8.32
N GLN A 342 -12.36 0.61 -8.35
CA GLN A 342 -12.53 -0.13 -9.60
C GLN A 342 -13.73 0.38 -10.42
N GLN A 343 -14.83 0.75 -9.76
CA GLN A 343 -15.99 1.38 -10.39
C GLN A 343 -15.65 2.74 -10.99
N ALA A 344 -15.02 3.61 -10.20
CA ALA A 344 -14.61 4.94 -10.65
C ALA A 344 -13.61 4.87 -11.81
N ALA A 345 -12.66 3.92 -11.78
CA ALA A 345 -11.72 3.69 -12.87
C ALA A 345 -12.39 3.14 -14.16
N MET A 346 -13.58 2.55 -14.04
CA MET A 346 -14.40 2.10 -15.17
C MET A 346 -15.38 3.18 -15.65
N GLY A 347 -15.49 4.32 -14.94
CA GLY A 347 -16.47 5.36 -15.24
C GLY A 347 -17.92 4.91 -15.02
N LEU A 348 -18.13 3.95 -14.10
CA LEU A 348 -19.45 3.47 -13.72
C LEU A 348 -19.97 4.22 -12.49
N ASP A 349 -21.28 4.29 -12.35
CA ASP A 349 -21.92 4.87 -11.18
C ASP A 349 -21.53 4.08 -9.91
N PRO A 350 -21.36 4.72 -8.75
CA PRO A 350 -20.96 4.01 -7.55
C PRO A 350 -22.08 3.12 -7.01
N ILE A 351 -21.81 1.82 -6.87
CA ILE A 351 -22.55 0.90 -5.99
C ILE A 351 -21.76 0.81 -4.69
N GLU A 352 -22.35 1.24 -3.59
CA GLU A 352 -21.69 1.21 -2.29
C GLU A 352 -21.59 -0.24 -1.76
N MET A 353 -20.40 -0.60 -1.28
CA MET A 353 -20.16 -1.88 -0.61
C MET A 353 -20.16 -1.69 0.91
N ARG A 354 -20.88 -2.56 1.62
CA ARG A 354 -20.93 -2.62 3.08
C ARG A 354 -19.84 -3.56 3.61
N GLU A 355 -19.07 -3.09 4.60
CA GLU A 355 -18.00 -3.91 5.21
C GLU A 355 -18.50 -4.75 6.40
N ASP A 356 -19.54 -4.30 7.09
CA ASP A 356 -20.09 -4.98 8.27
C ASP A 356 -21.09 -6.07 7.87
N ILE A 357 -20.57 -7.20 7.38
CA ILE A 357 -21.36 -8.34 6.90
C ILE A 357 -21.97 -9.08 8.09
N ALA A 358 -23.30 -9.04 8.24
CA ALA A 358 -24.05 -9.89 9.15
C ALA A 358 -24.57 -11.14 8.42
N LEU A 359 -24.78 -12.24 9.14
CA LEU A 359 -25.26 -13.49 8.51
C LEU A 359 -26.71 -13.34 8.05
N GLU A 360 -27.49 -12.62 8.85
CA GLU A 360 -28.89 -12.27 8.66
C GLU A 360 -29.13 -11.13 7.65
N ASP A 361 -28.08 -10.54 7.07
CA ASP A 361 -28.22 -9.51 6.05
C ASP A 361 -28.79 -10.10 4.75
N LEU A 362 -29.85 -9.49 4.25
CA LEU A 362 -30.51 -9.83 2.99
C LEU A 362 -29.77 -9.22 1.78
N ASP A 363 -28.50 -9.57 1.60
CA ASP A 363 -27.68 -9.07 0.50
C ASP A 363 -28.10 -9.62 -0.86
N ASP A 364 -28.09 -8.76 -1.89
CA ASP A 364 -28.24 -9.20 -3.27
C ASP A 364 -26.93 -9.80 -3.80
N VAL A 365 -25.79 -9.31 -3.30
CA VAL A 365 -24.45 -9.73 -3.72
C VAL A 365 -23.49 -9.70 -2.55
N ARG A 366 -22.62 -10.72 -2.46
CA ARG A 366 -21.46 -10.71 -1.56
C ARG A 366 -20.14 -10.82 -2.33
N VAL A 367 -19.17 -9.97 -2.01
CA VAL A 367 -17.78 -10.08 -2.49
C VAL A 367 -16.87 -10.44 -1.32
N LEU A 368 -16.55 -11.73 -1.20
CA LEU A 368 -15.90 -12.29 -0.03
C LEU A 368 -14.46 -12.71 -0.31
N ALA A 369 -13.62 -12.62 0.72
CA ALA A 369 -12.34 -13.32 0.72
C ALA A 369 -12.59 -14.83 0.81
N GLY A 370 -11.80 -15.63 0.10
CA GLY A 370 -11.94 -17.09 0.12
C GLY A 370 -11.79 -17.69 1.52
N SER A 371 -11.02 -17.04 2.40
CA SER A 371 -10.85 -17.44 3.81
C SER A 371 -12.10 -17.21 4.68
N THR A 372 -13.02 -16.36 4.25
CA THR A 372 -14.22 -16.01 5.04
C THR A 372 -15.51 -16.60 4.48
N VAL A 373 -15.44 -17.31 3.35
CA VAL A 373 -16.61 -17.93 2.70
C VAL A 373 -17.31 -18.96 3.59
N ALA A 374 -16.57 -19.71 4.42
CA ALA A 374 -17.16 -20.68 5.33
C ALA A 374 -18.00 -20.02 6.43
N LYS A 375 -17.72 -18.75 6.75
CA LYS A 375 -18.47 -17.99 7.75
C LYS A 375 -19.63 -17.24 7.11
N TYR A 376 -19.41 -16.54 6.00
CA TYR A 376 -20.39 -15.60 5.42
C TYR A 376 -21.01 -16.07 4.09
N GLY A 377 -20.73 -17.29 3.65
CA GLY A 377 -21.24 -17.85 2.39
C GLY A 377 -22.47 -18.74 2.52
N GLU A 378 -22.98 -18.98 3.74
CA GLU A 378 -24.21 -19.77 3.94
C GLU A 378 -25.42 -19.06 3.29
N GLY A 379 -26.20 -19.80 2.48
CA GLY A 379 -27.31 -19.25 1.70
C GLY A 379 -26.90 -18.58 0.39
N PHE A 380 -25.62 -18.69 -0.01
CA PHE A 380 -25.09 -18.11 -1.24
C PHE A 380 -24.29 -19.14 -2.05
N HIS A 381 -24.35 -19.04 -3.37
CA HIS A 381 -23.48 -19.81 -4.28
C HIS A 381 -22.46 -18.91 -4.98
N ILE A 382 -21.30 -19.49 -5.29
CA ILE A 382 -20.21 -18.78 -5.96
C ILE A 382 -20.50 -18.70 -7.47
N VAL A 383 -20.65 -17.49 -7.99
CA VAL A 383 -20.91 -17.24 -9.43
C VAL A 383 -19.66 -16.82 -10.19
N ASP A 384 -18.64 -16.32 -9.50
CA ASP A 384 -17.36 -15.95 -10.11
C ASP A 384 -16.21 -15.96 -9.09
N ARG A 385 -14.98 -16.05 -9.59
CA ARG A 385 -13.76 -16.08 -8.78
C ARG A 385 -12.67 -15.27 -9.47
N ASN A 386 -11.81 -14.60 -8.71
CA ASN A 386 -10.59 -14.06 -9.28
C ASN A 386 -9.64 -15.19 -9.72
N SER A 387 -8.55 -14.86 -10.43
CA SER A 387 -7.63 -15.87 -10.99
C SER A 387 -6.94 -16.76 -9.95
N THR A 388 -6.88 -16.34 -8.69
CA THR A 388 -6.32 -17.10 -7.57
C THR A 388 -7.37 -17.84 -6.74
N GLY A 389 -8.67 -17.58 -6.96
CA GLY A 389 -9.75 -18.09 -6.12
C GLY A 389 -9.81 -17.48 -4.72
N THR A 390 -9.07 -16.41 -4.47
CA THR A 390 -8.97 -15.76 -3.14
C THR A 390 -10.04 -14.69 -2.94
N VAL A 391 -10.65 -14.21 -4.02
CA VAL A 391 -11.81 -13.31 -3.98
C VAL A 391 -12.94 -13.96 -4.75
N LEU A 392 -14.10 -14.04 -4.12
CA LEU A 392 -15.27 -14.75 -4.61
C LEU A 392 -16.41 -13.75 -4.78
N LEU A 393 -17.13 -13.86 -5.89
CA LEU A 393 -18.42 -13.20 -6.09
C LEU A 393 -19.51 -14.24 -5.84
N LEU A 394 -20.40 -13.92 -4.91
CA LEU A 394 -21.49 -14.80 -4.52
C LEU A 394 -22.84 -14.11 -4.73
N LEU A 395 -23.83 -14.90 -5.14
CA LEU A 395 -25.24 -14.53 -5.21
C LEU A 395 -26.06 -15.40 -4.26
N PRO A 396 -27.15 -14.88 -3.69
CA PRO A 396 -28.02 -15.67 -2.83
C PRO A 396 -28.63 -16.84 -3.61
N ASP A 397 -28.81 -17.98 -2.95
CA ASP A 397 -29.47 -19.15 -3.52
C ASP A 397 -30.95 -18.88 -3.80
N ASP A 398 -31.58 -18.13 -2.89
CA ASP A 398 -32.97 -17.68 -2.98
C ASP A 398 -33.02 -16.14 -2.94
N PRO A 399 -33.00 -15.44 -4.10
CA PRO A 399 -33.02 -13.98 -4.14
C PRO A 399 -34.26 -13.39 -3.49
N VAL A 400 -34.05 -12.37 -2.64
CA VAL A 400 -35.15 -11.74 -1.90
C VAL A 400 -36.07 -10.96 -2.84
N GLN A 401 -37.36 -11.29 -2.79
CA GLN A 401 -38.39 -10.52 -3.46
C GLN A 401 -38.84 -9.38 -2.56
N TRP A 402 -38.69 -8.15 -3.03
CA TRP A 402 -39.04 -6.94 -2.30
C TRP A 402 -40.40 -6.40 -2.78
N THR A 403 -41.27 -6.04 -1.84
CA THR A 403 -42.57 -5.41 -2.12
C THR A 403 -42.61 -3.99 -1.55
N PRO A 404 -43.00 -2.98 -2.33
CA PRO A 404 -43.13 -1.62 -1.82
C PRO A 404 -44.17 -1.51 -0.70
N VAL A 405 -43.80 -0.83 0.38
CA VAL A 405 -44.68 -0.57 1.52
C VAL A 405 -44.95 0.91 1.73
N ALA A 406 -43.99 1.78 1.41
CA ALA A 406 -44.15 3.22 1.48
C ALA A 406 -43.28 3.91 0.43
N ASP A 407 -43.75 5.04 -0.08
CA ASP A 407 -43.03 5.94 -0.97
C ASP A 407 -43.28 7.37 -0.47
N THR A 408 -42.24 8.17 -0.34
CA THR A 408 -42.31 9.53 0.20
C THR A 408 -41.25 10.42 -0.44
N SER A 409 -41.65 11.63 -0.85
CA SER A 409 -40.74 12.69 -1.27
C SER A 409 -40.47 13.66 -0.13
N LEU A 410 -39.23 14.11 0.03
CA LEU A 410 -38.89 15.20 0.95
C LEU A 410 -38.75 16.52 0.20
N THR A 411 -38.94 17.63 0.92
CA THR A 411 -38.59 18.95 0.39
C THR A 411 -37.09 19.05 0.15
N SER A 412 -36.69 19.79 -0.88
CA SER A 412 -35.28 20.11 -1.12
C SER A 412 -34.63 20.70 0.12
N TYR A 413 -33.38 20.35 0.36
CA TYR A 413 -32.59 20.84 1.47
C TYR A 413 -31.38 21.62 0.95
N GLU A 414 -31.07 22.77 1.55
CA GLU A 414 -29.86 23.54 1.29
C GLU A 414 -29.32 24.06 2.62
N GLY A 415 -28.07 23.74 2.94
CA GLY A 415 -27.49 24.12 4.22
C GLY A 415 -26.16 23.44 4.52
N SER A 416 -25.75 23.57 5.78
CA SER A 416 -24.51 23.02 6.32
C SER A 416 -24.72 22.32 7.66
N ASP A 417 -25.95 21.94 7.97
CA ASP A 417 -26.26 21.22 9.21
C ASP A 417 -25.52 19.88 9.23
N GLU A 418 -25.07 19.48 10.42
CA GLU A 418 -24.33 18.24 10.60
C GLU A 418 -25.22 17.01 10.43
N PHE A 419 -26.47 17.07 10.92
CA PHE A 419 -27.42 15.97 10.87
C PHE A 419 -28.72 16.44 10.26
N ILE A 420 -29.14 15.77 9.19
CA ILE A 420 -30.41 16.04 8.52
C ILE A 420 -31.26 14.78 8.64
N PRO A 421 -32.35 14.80 9.43
CA PRO A 421 -33.15 13.61 9.67
C PRO A 421 -33.82 13.15 8.38
N VAL A 422 -33.78 11.84 8.15
CA VAL A 422 -34.49 11.16 7.06
C VAL A 422 -35.60 10.33 7.71
N PRO A 423 -36.89 10.59 7.42
CA PRO A 423 -37.97 9.85 8.04
C PRO A 423 -37.90 8.38 7.66
N ILE A 424 -37.98 7.49 8.64
CA ILE A 424 -38.09 6.04 8.41
C ILE A 424 -39.53 5.61 8.63
N HIS A 425 -40.01 4.71 7.77
CA HIS A 425 -41.20 3.92 8.04
C HIS A 425 -40.82 2.66 8.83
N THR A 426 -41.45 2.41 9.99
CA THR A 426 -41.23 1.15 10.72
C THR A 426 -42.23 0.09 10.24
N ALA A 427 -41.73 -1.08 9.82
CA ALA A 427 -42.59 -2.20 9.44
C ALA A 427 -43.30 -2.76 10.68
N GLY A 428 -44.62 -2.88 10.63
CA GLY A 428 -45.41 -3.47 11.72
C GLY A 428 -45.22 -4.98 11.91
N ASN A 429 -44.60 -5.68 10.95
CA ASN A 429 -44.63 -7.15 10.86
C ASN A 429 -43.32 -7.84 11.27
N GLY A 430 -42.36 -7.13 11.88
CA GLY A 430 -41.12 -7.75 12.39
C GLY A 430 -40.17 -8.27 11.31
N SER A 431 -40.29 -7.84 10.06
CA SER A 431 -39.26 -8.10 9.05
C SER A 431 -38.38 -6.86 8.88
N GLY A 432 -37.13 -7.05 8.47
CA GLY A 432 -36.28 -5.94 8.03
C GLY A 432 -36.90 -5.16 6.87
N LEU A 433 -36.35 -3.98 6.59
CA LEU A 433 -36.78 -3.06 5.55
C LEU A 433 -35.60 -2.69 4.66
N LEU A 434 -35.84 -2.58 3.36
CA LEU A 434 -34.92 -1.97 2.43
C LEU A 434 -35.37 -0.53 2.19
N MET A 435 -34.53 0.42 2.53
CA MET A 435 -34.75 1.84 2.25
C MET A 435 -33.94 2.22 1.02
N LYS A 436 -34.64 2.57 -0.06
CA LYS A 436 -34.04 3.21 -1.23
C LYS A 436 -34.03 4.72 -1.01
N PHE A 437 -32.89 5.33 -1.22
CA PHE A 437 -32.68 6.77 -1.14
C PHE A 437 -32.21 7.27 -2.49
N LYS A 438 -32.99 8.15 -3.10
CA LYS A 438 -32.64 8.82 -4.34
C LYS A 438 -32.68 10.33 -4.16
N ALA A 439 -31.61 11.01 -4.54
CA ALA A 439 -31.53 12.46 -4.49
C ALA A 439 -30.49 12.99 -5.46
N ARG A 440 -30.67 14.22 -5.94
CA ARG A 440 -29.63 14.96 -6.63
C ARG A 440 -28.84 15.79 -5.62
N ILE A 441 -27.56 15.49 -5.43
CA ILE A 441 -26.72 16.12 -4.41
C ILE A 441 -25.67 17.01 -5.06
N THR A 442 -25.66 18.29 -4.67
CA THR A 442 -24.66 19.28 -5.07
C THR A 442 -23.88 19.77 -3.85
N ALA A 443 -22.56 19.62 -3.82
CA ALA A 443 -21.71 20.12 -2.73
C ALA A 443 -20.74 21.19 -3.23
N GLU A 444 -20.54 22.27 -2.47
CA GLU A 444 -19.59 23.33 -2.85
C GLU A 444 -18.13 22.84 -2.73
N ASP A 445 -17.87 22.14 -1.62
CA ASP A 445 -16.57 21.58 -1.28
C ASP A 445 -16.35 20.24 -2.01
N ARG A 446 -15.14 20.07 -2.55
CA ARG A 446 -14.71 18.82 -3.18
C ARG A 446 -14.54 17.72 -2.15
N ASP A 447 -14.11 18.07 -0.94
CA ASP A 447 -13.83 17.12 0.12
C ASP A 447 -15.02 17.01 1.08
N ALA A 448 -16.24 17.30 0.61
CA ALA A 448 -17.46 17.14 1.37
C ALA A 448 -17.62 15.66 1.78
N ASP A 449 -17.72 15.44 3.09
CA ASP A 449 -17.89 14.11 3.68
C ASP A 449 -19.35 13.99 4.13
N ILE A 450 -20.19 13.60 3.17
CA ILE A 450 -21.64 13.45 3.33
C ILE A 450 -21.96 11.96 3.25
N GLN A 451 -22.74 11.47 4.21
CA GLN A 451 -23.07 10.05 4.32
C GLN A 451 -24.56 9.88 4.61
N LEU A 452 -25.21 8.89 4.00
CA LEU A 452 -26.51 8.40 4.46
C LEU A 452 -26.28 7.35 5.53
N VAL A 453 -26.79 7.61 6.73
CA VAL A 453 -26.61 6.74 7.89
C VAL A 453 -27.94 6.14 8.29
N THR A 454 -27.94 4.84 8.58
CA THR A 454 -29.04 4.14 9.26
C THR A 454 -28.52 3.48 10.53
N GLU A 455 -29.23 3.68 11.63
CA GLU A 455 -28.88 3.12 12.93
C GLU A 455 -30.05 2.37 13.53
N VAL A 456 -29.76 1.27 14.24
CA VAL A 456 -30.68 0.62 15.16
C VAL A 456 -30.06 0.64 16.54
N LYS A 457 -30.82 1.13 17.52
CA LYS A 457 -30.37 1.33 18.91
C LYS A 457 -31.27 0.59 19.88
N ALA A 458 -30.69 0.14 20.98
CA ALA A 458 -31.38 -0.45 22.12
C ALA A 458 -31.18 0.42 23.37
N PRO A 459 -32.11 0.45 24.35
CA PRO A 459 -31.94 1.22 25.57
C PRO A 459 -30.73 0.70 26.39
N PRO A 460 -29.99 1.58 27.07
CA PRO A 460 -30.21 3.03 27.18
C PRO A 460 -29.69 3.87 25.99
N ASP A 461 -28.77 3.38 25.16
CA ASP A 461 -28.35 3.94 23.85
C ASP A 461 -27.32 3.01 23.17
N ASN A 462 -27.48 1.70 23.34
CA ASN A 462 -26.57 0.70 22.81
C ASN A 462 -26.80 0.58 21.30
N LEU A 463 -25.78 0.94 20.51
CA LEU A 463 -25.77 0.76 19.07
C LEU A 463 -25.82 -0.75 18.74
N VAL A 464 -26.92 -1.18 18.15
CA VAL A 464 -27.14 -2.57 17.70
C VAL A 464 -26.62 -2.73 16.29
N ARG A 465 -26.94 -1.77 15.41
CA ARG A 465 -26.50 -1.75 14.01
C ARG A 465 -26.21 -0.32 13.58
N TYR A 466 -25.14 -0.16 12.82
CA TYR A 466 -24.78 1.09 12.15
C TYR A 466 -24.39 0.78 10.72
N GLU A 467 -24.98 1.49 9.79
CA GLU A 467 -24.61 1.42 8.38
C GLU A 467 -24.50 2.84 7.84
N GLY A 468 -23.40 3.12 7.14
CA GLY A 468 -23.12 4.41 6.54
C GLY A 468 -22.70 4.26 5.08
N ILE A 469 -23.49 4.84 4.18
CA ILE A 469 -23.19 4.96 2.75
C ILE A 469 -22.54 6.31 2.51
N ARG A 470 -21.30 6.30 2.04
CA ARG A 470 -20.54 7.55 1.82
C ARG A 470 -20.71 8.07 0.41
N PHE A 471 -21.10 9.33 0.27
CA PHE A 471 -21.25 9.95 -1.04
C PHE A 471 -19.92 10.41 -1.66
N GLU A 472 -18.79 10.26 -0.96
CA GLU A 472 -17.45 10.62 -1.45
C GLU A 472 -17.05 9.91 -2.77
N HIS A 473 -17.68 8.78 -3.07
CA HIS A 473 -17.43 8.01 -4.29
C HIS A 473 -18.13 8.61 -5.54
N TRP A 474 -19.06 9.55 -5.37
CA TRP A 474 -19.74 10.23 -6.47
C TRP A 474 -18.90 11.41 -6.97
N THR A 475 -18.10 11.17 -8.01
CA THR A 475 -17.16 12.17 -8.57
C THR A 475 -17.81 13.46 -9.07
N GLY A 476 -19.13 13.47 -9.28
CA GLY A 476 -19.92 14.59 -9.79
C GLY A 476 -20.59 15.47 -8.72
N LEU A 477 -20.30 15.31 -7.42
CA LEU A 477 -20.99 16.06 -6.37
C LEU A 477 -20.95 17.58 -6.56
N ARG A 478 -19.88 18.17 -7.12
CA ARG A 478 -19.84 19.63 -7.35
C ARG A 478 -20.75 20.12 -8.49
N SER A 479 -21.08 19.23 -9.43
CA SER A 479 -21.95 19.52 -10.57
C SER A 479 -23.39 19.06 -10.35
N GLY A 480 -23.69 18.48 -9.19
CA GLY A 480 -24.95 17.80 -8.91
C GLY A 480 -24.88 16.35 -9.39
N ALA A 481 -24.58 15.43 -8.48
CA ALA A 481 -24.60 13.99 -8.76
C ALA A 481 -25.96 13.39 -8.43
N GLU A 482 -26.45 12.50 -9.28
CA GLU A 482 -27.59 11.64 -8.96
C GLU A 482 -27.10 10.52 -8.03
N VAL A 483 -27.62 10.50 -6.81
CA VAL A 483 -27.36 9.44 -5.83
C VAL A 483 -28.60 8.56 -5.80
N ASP A 484 -28.42 7.26 -6.06
CA ASP A 484 -29.48 6.24 -6.00
C ASP A 484 -28.90 5.02 -5.28
N VAL A 485 -29.22 4.89 -4.00
CA VAL A 485 -28.60 3.90 -3.10
C VAL A 485 -29.67 3.17 -2.30
N ALA A 486 -29.32 2.00 -1.76
CA ALA A 486 -30.20 1.24 -0.89
C ALA A 486 -29.49 0.83 0.41
N CYS A 487 -30.18 0.98 1.54
CA CYS A 487 -29.73 0.57 2.87
C CYS A 487 -30.66 -0.51 3.43
N TYR A 488 -30.09 -1.51 4.09
CA TYR A 488 -30.90 -2.51 4.80
C TYR A 488 -31.03 -2.12 6.28
N LEU A 489 -32.27 -1.91 6.71
CA LEU A 489 -32.62 -1.75 8.12
C LEU A 489 -33.06 -3.11 8.67
N PRO A 490 -32.34 -3.71 9.63
CA PRO A 490 -32.76 -4.98 10.21
C PRO A 490 -34.04 -4.81 11.02
N GLU A 491 -34.65 -5.93 11.40
CA GLU A 491 -35.83 -5.93 12.27
C GLU A 491 -35.56 -5.15 13.56
N VAL A 492 -36.41 -4.15 13.84
CA VAL A 492 -36.39 -3.39 15.09
C VAL A 492 -37.17 -4.18 16.13
N ARG A 493 -36.46 -4.85 17.04
CA ARG A 493 -37.07 -5.65 18.09
C ARG A 493 -37.72 -4.79 19.17
N GLN A 494 -38.57 -5.41 20.00
CA GLN A 494 -39.23 -4.71 21.11
C GLN A 494 -38.21 -3.97 22.01
N GLY A 495 -38.43 -2.68 22.19
CA GLY A 495 -37.55 -1.79 22.95
C GLY A 495 -36.46 -1.12 22.11
N GLN A 496 -36.16 -1.60 20.90
CA GLN A 496 -35.25 -0.94 19.98
C GLN A 496 -35.96 0.18 19.20
N TRP A 497 -35.18 1.08 18.62
CA TRP A 497 -35.65 2.06 17.64
C TRP A 497 -34.64 2.20 16.50
N ALA A 498 -35.15 2.56 15.31
CA ALA A 498 -34.33 2.86 14.15
C ALA A 498 -34.40 4.34 13.80
N GLN A 499 -33.30 4.88 13.29
CA GLN A 499 -33.23 6.24 12.77
C GLN A 499 -32.36 6.30 11.51
N ALA A 500 -32.71 7.20 10.58
CA ALA A 500 -31.92 7.49 9.39
C ALA A 500 -31.66 8.98 9.34
N TYR A 501 -30.49 9.34 8.86
CA TYR A 501 -30.12 10.74 8.68
C TYR A 501 -29.01 10.86 7.66
N VAL A 502 -28.94 12.03 7.01
CA VAL A 502 -27.75 12.43 6.26
C VAL A 502 -26.78 13.09 7.24
N TRP A 503 -25.57 12.55 7.33
CA TRP A 503 -24.49 13.05 8.16
C TRP A 503 -23.49 13.83 7.32
N ASN A 504 -23.40 15.14 7.56
CA ASN A 504 -22.42 16.04 6.96
C ASN A 504 -21.27 16.27 7.94
N VAL A 505 -20.31 15.34 7.94
CA VAL A 505 -19.23 15.24 8.93
C VAL A 505 -18.42 16.54 9.03
N ARG A 506 -18.25 17.23 7.90
CA ARG A 506 -17.45 18.46 7.79
C ARG A 506 -18.27 19.75 7.83
N ARG A 507 -19.59 19.66 7.96
CA ARG A 507 -20.51 20.82 7.87
C ARG A 507 -20.26 21.64 6.59
N SER A 508 -19.98 20.95 5.49
CA SER A 508 -19.79 21.57 4.17
C SER A 508 -21.12 22.10 3.64
N SER A 509 -21.12 23.21 2.91
CA SER A 509 -22.33 23.71 2.23
C SER A 509 -22.73 22.73 1.11
N PHE A 510 -23.97 22.25 1.15
CA PHE A 510 -24.50 21.37 0.12
C PHE A 510 -26.02 21.53 -0.05
N ARG A 511 -26.50 21.04 -1.19
CA ARG A 511 -27.89 21.06 -1.60
C ARG A 511 -28.32 19.67 -2.02
N MET A 512 -29.50 19.24 -1.58
CA MET A 512 -30.18 18.02 -2.00
C MET A 512 -31.51 18.39 -2.65
N ASP A 513 -31.65 18.04 -3.92
CA ASP A 513 -32.88 18.20 -4.69
C ASP A 513 -33.52 16.84 -4.97
N ASP A 514 -34.81 16.86 -5.32
CA ASP A 514 -35.55 15.68 -5.79
C ASP A 514 -35.43 14.44 -4.87
N ILE A 515 -35.46 14.68 -3.55
CA ILE A 515 -35.26 13.64 -2.55
C ILE A 515 -36.47 12.70 -2.52
N GLN A 516 -36.25 11.43 -2.86
CA GLN A 516 -37.22 10.35 -2.88
C GLN A 516 -36.77 9.21 -1.96
N LEU A 517 -37.71 8.71 -1.16
CA LEU A 517 -37.54 7.57 -0.27
C LEU A 517 -38.56 6.50 -0.63
N GLU A 518 -38.09 5.30 -0.93
CA GLU A 518 -38.95 4.14 -1.15
C GLU A 518 -38.58 3.05 -0.14
N PHE A 519 -39.56 2.59 0.63
CA PHE A 519 -39.39 1.51 1.58
C PHE A 519 -39.97 0.24 1.00
N LEU A 520 -39.16 -0.81 0.99
CA LEU A 520 -39.53 -2.12 0.52
C LEU A 520 -39.42 -3.12 1.67
N GLN A 521 -40.35 -4.06 1.73
CA GLN A 521 -40.36 -5.15 2.69
C GLN A 521 -40.11 -6.48 1.97
N PRO A 522 -39.37 -7.44 2.55
CA PRO A 522 -39.25 -8.76 1.95
C PRO A 522 -40.63 -9.43 1.92
N LYS A 523 -40.94 -10.09 0.80
CA LYS A 523 -42.19 -10.81 0.61
C LYS A 523 -42.29 -11.94 1.64
N ALA A 524 -43.45 -12.09 2.28
CA ALA A 524 -43.67 -13.13 3.29
C ALA A 524 -43.35 -14.53 2.72
N GLY A 525 -42.61 -15.33 3.49
CA GLY A 525 -42.19 -16.68 3.10
C GLY A 525 -40.90 -16.74 2.27
N THR A 526 -40.21 -15.62 2.09
CA THR A 526 -38.80 -15.64 1.69
C THR A 526 -37.99 -16.10 2.91
N PRO A 527 -37.08 -17.09 2.76
CA PRO A 527 -36.31 -17.66 3.88
C PRO A 527 -35.45 -16.64 4.63
#